data_AF-A0A5C6SWA7-F1
#
_entry.id   AF-A0A5C6SWA7-F1
#
_cell.length_a   1.000
_cell.length_b   1.000
_cell.length_c   1.000
_cell.angle_alpha   90.00
_cell.angle_beta   90.00
_cell.angle_gamma   90.00
#
_symmetry.space_group_name_H-M   'P 1'
#
loop_
_entity.id
_entity.type
_entity.pdbx_description
1 polymer ?
#
loop_
_entity_poly.entity_id
_entity_poly.type
_entity_poly.pdbx_seq_one_letter_code
_entity_poly.pdbx_strand_id
1 'polypeptide(L)'
;MDVLRLIDKGELAGLFDENLKCKIGLSFFQAVFRIVLKQGDNGAWGGFREQTCYAILALAQARHVCFFTHMMDRLQSCIDRGVAWLKSCSIRSQDLTWTPKTTYEVAFVAETYKLAALQSASIEVTTATAGHSLTSAVPSSNLEQYMRLVRKTALFSPLDEWELRASIIESSFFVPLLQAQRVEIHSRDNVKIEEDRYLSIIPFTWIGCNNRTRTFASNRWLYDMMYLSLLGYQTDEYLEAVAGPVFGDISLLHHTIDKIINNTRVNSAGTNGTVHNGNGHQHESPNIGQVEDTLSRFTNSVLSHKDVLSSSSCDQDTLRQEFRTSMHAHATPLEDNSRFSNQDSSDVSASPEQSGFQLVNSTRGNLLQGNDAFPSVPQKYLISSVMRHATNMCRMYNDFGSIARDNAERNVNSIHFPEFALSSGTSQSLDDRKKRLSQITTYEQACLDRAMDLQAVIR
;
A
#
# COMPACT_ATOMS: atom_id res chain seq x y z
N MET A 1 8.64 27.25 0.76
CA MET A 1 10.07 27.35 0.42
C MET A 1 10.92 27.69 1.63
N ASP A 2 10.65 28.78 2.34
CA ASP A 2 11.52 29.20 3.47
C ASP A 2 11.58 28.18 4.60
N VAL A 3 10.45 27.53 4.94
CA VAL A 3 10.43 26.41 5.89
C VAL A 3 11.40 25.29 5.48
N LEU A 4 11.46 24.93 4.20
CA LEU A 4 12.37 23.88 3.72
C LEU A 4 13.84 24.30 3.86
N ARG A 5 14.15 25.58 3.60
CA ARG A 5 15.51 26.13 3.80
C ARG A 5 15.91 26.17 5.27
N LEU A 6 14.98 26.51 6.16
CA LEU A 6 15.23 26.51 7.61
C LEU A 6 15.46 25.09 8.13
N ILE A 7 14.71 24.10 7.61
CA ILE A 7 14.95 22.68 7.88
C ILE A 7 16.35 22.27 7.41
N ASP A 8 16.74 22.64 6.18
CA ASP A 8 18.05 22.29 5.61
C ASP A 8 19.23 22.90 6.39
N LYS A 9 19.04 24.06 7.00
CA LYS A 9 20.04 24.71 7.85
C LYS A 9 20.08 24.15 9.28
N GLY A 10 19.18 23.24 9.64
CA GLY A 10 19.06 22.71 11.00
C GLY A 10 18.45 23.69 12.01
N GLU A 11 17.97 24.86 11.58
CA GLU A 11 17.42 25.90 12.47
C GLU A 11 16.10 25.47 13.14
N LEU A 12 15.44 24.42 12.61
CA LEU A 12 14.19 23.86 13.14
C LEU A 12 14.36 22.44 13.71
N ALA A 13 15.60 22.02 14.02
CA ALA A 13 15.89 20.66 14.48
C ALA A 13 15.15 20.26 15.78
N GLY A 14 14.87 21.23 16.66
CA GLY A 14 14.08 20.98 17.89
C GLY A 14 12.56 20.98 17.70
N LEU A 15 12.07 21.36 16.51
CA LEU A 15 10.64 21.47 16.22
C LEU A 15 10.11 20.32 15.37
N PHE A 16 10.95 19.77 14.49
CA PHE A 16 10.54 18.74 13.53
C PHE A 16 11.37 17.47 13.68
N ASP A 17 10.72 16.40 14.12
CA ASP A 17 11.28 15.05 14.06
C ASP A 17 11.30 14.53 12.60
N GLU A 18 11.96 13.39 12.38
CA GLU A 18 12.06 12.78 11.05
C GLU A 18 10.69 12.43 10.46
N ASN A 19 9.74 12.00 11.29
CA ASN A 19 8.39 11.69 10.84
C ASN A 19 7.67 12.91 10.28
N LEU A 20 7.78 14.05 10.96
CA LEU A 20 7.16 15.31 10.54
C LEU A 20 7.87 15.88 9.31
N LYS A 21 9.19 15.75 9.20
CA LYS A 21 9.93 16.06 7.97
C LYS A 21 9.38 15.28 6.78
N CYS A 22 9.25 13.95 6.87
CA CYS A 22 8.67 13.14 5.80
C CYS A 22 7.26 13.59 5.41
N LYS A 23 6.41 13.92 6.39
CA LYS A 23 5.04 14.41 6.15
C LYS A 23 5.00 15.78 5.46
N ILE A 24 5.91 16.70 5.83
CA ILE A 24 6.06 18.01 5.18
C ILE A 24 6.48 17.81 3.72
N GLY A 25 7.51 17.00 3.49
CA GLY A 25 8.01 16.68 2.16
C GLY A 25 6.94 16.06 1.27
N LEU A 26 6.23 15.05 1.78
CA LEU A 26 5.12 14.39 1.10
C LEU A 26 4.01 15.39 0.72
N SER A 27 3.60 16.23 1.66
CA SER A 27 2.52 17.21 1.43
C SER A 27 2.91 18.21 0.34
N PHE A 28 4.16 18.67 0.36
CA PHE A 28 4.69 19.56 -0.67
C PHE A 28 4.78 18.86 -2.03
N PHE A 29 5.29 17.63 -2.06
CA PHE A 29 5.39 16.82 -3.27
C PHE A 29 4.02 16.63 -3.93
N GLN A 30 3.04 16.14 -3.16
CA GLN A 30 1.69 15.90 -3.64
C GLN A 30 0.99 17.18 -4.12
N ALA A 31 1.18 18.31 -3.44
CA ALA A 31 0.60 19.58 -3.85
C ALA A 31 1.08 19.98 -5.26
N VAL A 32 2.40 19.94 -5.50
CA VAL A 32 2.99 20.27 -6.80
C VAL A 32 2.64 19.21 -7.84
N PHE A 33 2.75 17.93 -7.50
CA PHE A 33 2.50 16.85 -8.45
C PHE A 33 1.05 16.88 -8.94
N ARG A 34 0.08 17.13 -8.05
CA ARG A 34 -1.32 17.29 -8.44
C ARG A 34 -1.57 18.53 -9.30
N ILE A 35 -0.79 19.61 -9.16
CA ILE A 35 -0.85 20.74 -10.09
C ILE A 35 -0.41 20.27 -11.48
N VAL A 36 0.68 19.52 -11.60
CA VAL A 36 1.16 18.96 -12.88
C VAL A 36 0.10 18.04 -13.51
N LEU A 37 -0.50 17.13 -12.73
CA LEU A 37 -1.49 16.16 -13.22
C LEU A 37 -2.81 16.80 -13.68
N LYS A 38 -3.16 18.00 -13.18
CA LYS A 38 -4.45 18.66 -13.44
C LYS A 38 -4.39 19.72 -14.55
N GLN A 39 -3.24 19.94 -15.17
CA GLN A 39 -3.15 20.89 -16.28
C GLN A 39 -3.96 20.36 -17.47
N GLY A 40 -4.84 21.19 -18.01
CA GLY A 40 -5.60 20.84 -19.22
C GLY A 40 -4.73 20.85 -20.47
N ASP A 41 -5.23 20.22 -21.53
CA ASP A 41 -4.52 20.12 -22.82
C ASP A 41 -4.23 21.49 -23.46
N ASN A 42 -5.05 22.50 -23.14
CA ASN A 42 -4.85 23.88 -23.55
C ASN A 42 -3.76 24.62 -22.77
N GLY A 43 -3.14 23.98 -21.78
CA GLY A 43 -2.11 24.55 -20.90
C GLY A 43 -2.65 25.29 -19.67
N ALA A 44 -3.97 25.46 -19.54
CA ALA A 44 -4.58 26.18 -18.43
C ALA A 44 -4.90 25.25 -17.25
N TRP A 45 -5.10 25.84 -16.08
CA TRP A 45 -5.72 25.17 -14.93
C TRP A 45 -7.17 25.64 -14.81
N GLY A 46 -8.10 24.71 -15.03
CA GLY A 46 -9.54 24.98 -14.99
C GLY A 46 -10.05 25.96 -16.06
N GLY A 47 -9.19 26.40 -16.99
CA GLY A 47 -9.53 27.48 -17.94
C GLY A 47 -9.60 28.87 -17.31
N PHE A 48 -9.16 29.03 -16.05
CA PHE A 48 -9.21 30.30 -15.32
C PHE A 48 -7.82 30.96 -15.25
N ARG A 49 -7.79 32.29 -15.42
CA ARG A 49 -6.55 33.08 -15.32
C ARG A 49 -5.94 33.02 -13.94
N GLU A 50 -6.74 33.18 -12.89
CA GLU A 50 -6.30 33.15 -11.50
C GLU A 50 -5.59 31.82 -11.18
N GLN A 51 -6.30 30.71 -11.40
CA GLN A 51 -5.77 29.36 -11.15
C GLN A 51 -4.50 29.08 -11.96
N THR A 52 -4.45 29.54 -13.22
CA THR A 52 -3.26 29.38 -14.06
C THR A 52 -2.08 30.20 -13.54
N CYS A 53 -2.29 31.44 -13.07
CA CYS A 53 -1.24 32.23 -12.43
C CYS A 53 -0.72 31.57 -11.16
N TYR A 54 -1.61 31.08 -10.29
CA TYR A 54 -1.23 30.39 -9.05
C TYR A 54 -0.46 29.10 -9.32
N ALA A 55 -0.89 28.31 -10.32
CA ALA A 55 -0.21 27.11 -10.72
C ALA A 55 1.21 27.41 -11.24
N ILE A 56 1.37 28.41 -12.12
CA ILE A 56 2.69 28.81 -12.63
C ILE A 56 3.60 29.25 -11.48
N LEU A 57 3.10 30.07 -10.54
CA LEU A 57 3.88 30.51 -9.38
C LEU A 57 4.32 29.32 -8.51
N ALA A 58 3.41 28.39 -8.24
CA ALA A 58 3.71 27.19 -7.45
C ALA A 58 4.75 26.30 -8.15
N LEU A 59 4.60 26.04 -9.46
CA LEU A 59 5.54 25.25 -10.25
C LEU A 59 6.91 25.94 -10.36
N ALA A 60 6.94 27.26 -10.55
CA ALA A 60 8.17 28.04 -10.60
C ALA A 60 8.95 27.91 -9.28
N GLN A 61 8.27 27.94 -8.14
CA GLN A 61 8.90 27.68 -6.83
C GLN A 61 9.34 26.23 -6.66
N ALA A 62 8.57 25.26 -7.17
CA ALA A 62 8.92 23.84 -7.08
C ALA A 62 10.23 23.48 -7.79
N ARG A 63 10.60 24.20 -8.86
CA ARG A 63 11.90 24.05 -9.55
C ARG A 63 13.12 24.22 -8.63
N HIS A 64 12.96 24.90 -7.50
CA HIS A 64 14.03 25.11 -6.53
C HIS A 64 14.15 23.98 -5.48
N VAL A 65 13.32 22.94 -5.55
CA VAL A 65 13.28 21.87 -4.53
C VAL A 65 13.89 20.57 -5.05
N CYS A 66 14.78 19.97 -4.25
CA CYS A 66 15.68 18.90 -4.69
C CYS A 66 14.97 17.62 -5.17
N PHE A 67 13.83 17.28 -4.56
CA PHE A 67 13.08 16.08 -4.93
C PHE A 67 12.24 16.24 -6.21
N PHE A 68 12.27 17.40 -6.89
CA PHE A 68 11.75 17.57 -8.26
C PHE A 68 12.84 17.62 -9.33
N THR A 69 14.11 17.42 -8.99
CA THR A 69 15.23 17.45 -9.94
C THR A 69 14.99 16.54 -11.15
N HIS A 70 14.44 15.34 -10.93
CA HIS A 70 14.10 14.39 -12.00
C HIS A 70 12.79 14.72 -12.77
N MET A 71 12.10 15.80 -12.40
CA MET A 71 10.86 16.26 -13.02
C MET A 71 11.01 17.66 -13.63
N MET A 72 12.20 18.25 -13.64
CA MET A 72 12.44 19.63 -14.08
C MET A 72 11.89 19.92 -15.48
N ASP A 73 12.15 19.04 -16.45
CA ASP A 73 11.64 19.19 -17.81
C ASP A 73 10.11 19.21 -17.85
N ARG A 74 9.47 18.38 -17.01
CA ARG A 74 8.01 18.34 -16.92
C ARG A 74 7.46 19.60 -16.26
N LEU A 75 8.08 20.06 -15.17
CA LEU A 75 7.70 21.32 -14.53
C LEU A 75 7.82 22.50 -15.50
N GLN A 76 8.93 22.57 -16.23
CA GLN A 76 9.18 23.62 -17.22
C GLN A 76 8.16 23.57 -18.36
N SER A 77 7.91 22.38 -18.92
CA SER A 77 6.88 22.20 -19.96
C SER A 77 5.49 22.66 -19.50
N CYS A 78 5.11 22.35 -18.26
CA CYS A 78 3.85 22.82 -17.69
C CYS A 78 3.80 24.35 -17.54
N ILE A 79 4.89 24.96 -17.06
CA ILE A 79 5.02 26.42 -16.94
C ILE A 79 4.89 27.07 -18.32
N ASP A 80 5.61 26.59 -19.32
CA ASP A 80 5.64 27.15 -20.66
C ASP A 80 4.26 27.11 -21.33
N ARG A 81 3.54 25.99 -21.20
CA ARG A 81 2.16 25.87 -21.70
C ARG A 81 1.21 26.83 -20.98
N GLY A 82 1.34 26.97 -19.67
CA GLY A 82 0.54 27.92 -18.89
C GLY A 82 0.80 29.37 -19.28
N VAL A 83 2.07 29.74 -19.50
CA VAL A 83 2.48 31.06 -19.98
C VAL A 83 1.95 31.33 -21.38
N ALA A 84 2.05 30.36 -22.30
CA ALA A 84 1.52 30.48 -23.65
C ALA A 84 0.00 30.72 -23.61
N TRP A 85 -0.73 29.96 -22.79
CA TRP A 85 -2.16 30.15 -22.61
C TRP A 85 -2.50 31.54 -22.05
N LEU A 86 -1.82 31.99 -20.99
CA LEU A 86 -2.03 33.32 -20.40
C LEU A 86 -1.76 34.48 -21.37
N LYS A 87 -0.79 34.32 -22.27
CA LYS A 87 -0.49 35.31 -23.31
C LYS A 87 -1.54 35.32 -24.43
N SER A 88 -2.13 34.17 -24.73
CA SER A 88 -3.16 34.03 -25.77
C SER A 88 -4.54 34.52 -25.34
N CYS A 89 -4.82 34.59 -24.03
CA CYS A 89 -6.11 35.02 -23.51
C CYS A 89 -6.35 36.52 -23.69
N SER A 90 -7.38 36.89 -24.45
CA SER A 90 -7.95 38.24 -24.43
C SER A 90 -8.76 38.46 -23.15
N ILE A 91 -8.83 39.71 -22.67
CA ILE A 91 -9.61 40.08 -21.49
C ILE A 91 -11.08 39.77 -21.78
N ARG A 92 -11.65 38.75 -21.15
CA ARG A 92 -13.09 38.48 -21.19
C ARG A 92 -13.74 39.10 -19.97
N SER A 93 -14.83 39.83 -20.19
CA SER A 93 -15.66 40.52 -19.18
C SER A 93 -16.29 39.59 -18.12
N GLN A 94 -16.04 38.28 -18.14
CA GLN A 94 -16.66 37.27 -17.29
C GLN A 94 -15.65 36.39 -16.52
N ASP A 95 -14.38 36.78 -16.45
CA ASP A 95 -13.34 36.05 -15.70
C ASP A 95 -13.49 36.25 -14.18
N LEU A 96 -14.60 35.74 -13.62
CA LEU A 96 -14.85 35.69 -12.18
C LEU A 96 -13.86 34.72 -11.52
N THR A 97 -12.80 35.25 -10.89
CA THR A 97 -12.46 35.09 -9.44
C THR A 97 -11.02 35.50 -9.16
N TRP A 98 -10.76 36.49 -8.28
CA TRP A 98 -9.42 36.90 -7.81
C TRP A 98 -9.29 37.07 -6.27
N THR A 99 -10.25 36.52 -5.53
CA THR A 99 -10.15 35.94 -4.17
C THR A 99 -11.59 35.76 -3.64
N PRO A 100 -11.92 34.61 -3.03
CA PRO A 100 -13.30 34.15 -2.80
C PRO A 100 -14.14 34.98 -1.82
N LYS A 101 -13.60 36.09 -1.30
CA LYS A 101 -14.29 36.98 -0.34
C LYS A 101 -14.99 38.17 -0.99
N THR A 102 -14.75 38.44 -2.27
CA THR A 102 -15.38 39.56 -2.98
C THR A 102 -15.97 39.10 -4.31
N THR A 103 -17.22 39.49 -4.57
CA THR A 103 -17.99 39.13 -5.77
C THR A 103 -17.50 39.80 -7.06
N TYR A 104 -16.40 40.55 -7.00
CA TYR A 104 -15.86 41.33 -8.10
C TYR A 104 -14.35 41.18 -8.26
N GLU A 105 -13.95 41.39 -9.49
CA GLU A 105 -12.59 41.45 -10.00
C GLU A 105 -11.90 42.75 -9.55
N VAL A 106 -10.79 42.69 -8.81
CA VAL A 106 -9.96 43.88 -8.56
C VAL A 106 -8.87 43.96 -9.63
N ALA A 107 -9.17 44.62 -10.76
CA ALA A 107 -8.33 44.72 -11.98
C ALA A 107 -6.79 44.72 -11.74
N PHE A 108 -6.33 45.50 -10.77
CA PHE A 108 -4.90 45.59 -10.42
C PHE A 108 -4.32 44.30 -9.81
N VAL A 109 -5.09 43.56 -9.00
CA VAL A 109 -4.64 42.34 -8.30
C VAL A 109 -4.34 41.21 -9.28
N ALA A 110 -5.21 40.91 -10.26
CA ALA A 110 -4.83 39.86 -11.21
C ALA A 110 -3.81 40.30 -12.23
N GLU A 111 -3.73 41.58 -12.58
CA GLU A 111 -2.59 42.02 -13.38
C GLU A 111 -1.29 41.82 -12.61
N THR A 112 -1.27 42.09 -11.30
CA THR A 112 -0.14 41.80 -10.42
C THR A 112 0.20 40.30 -10.40
N TYR A 113 -0.78 39.42 -10.19
CA TYR A 113 -0.54 37.97 -10.19
C TYR A 113 -0.09 37.43 -11.55
N LYS A 114 -0.65 37.97 -12.65
CA LYS A 114 -0.23 37.62 -14.01
C LYS A 114 1.22 38.03 -14.25
N LEU A 115 1.58 39.27 -13.93
CA LEU A 115 2.96 39.75 -14.06
C LEU A 115 3.91 38.94 -13.18
N ALA A 116 3.53 38.64 -11.94
CA ALA A 116 4.31 37.80 -11.04
C ALA A 116 4.52 36.38 -11.60
N ALA A 117 3.48 35.78 -12.17
CA ALA A 117 3.57 34.46 -12.80
C ALA A 117 4.49 34.47 -14.02
N LEU A 118 4.33 35.46 -14.91
CA LEU A 118 5.18 35.61 -16.10
C LEU A 118 6.65 35.86 -15.73
N GLN A 119 6.90 36.71 -14.73
CA GLN A 119 8.24 36.99 -14.23
C GLN A 119 8.86 35.78 -13.52
N SER A 120 8.09 35.04 -12.73
CA SER A 120 8.61 33.85 -12.05
C SER A 120 8.94 32.72 -13.04
N ALA A 121 8.15 32.60 -14.12
CA ALA A 121 8.38 31.63 -15.18
C ALA A 121 9.68 31.89 -15.97
N SER A 122 10.07 33.16 -16.15
CA SER A 122 11.28 33.51 -16.90
C SER A 122 12.58 33.32 -16.12
N ILE A 123 12.51 33.10 -14.81
CA ILE A 123 13.69 32.81 -13.99
C ILE A 123 14.20 31.41 -14.34
N GLU A 124 15.44 31.32 -14.79
CA GLU A 124 16.14 30.05 -14.97
C GLU A 124 16.60 29.50 -13.61
N VAL A 125 16.40 28.20 -13.40
CA VAL A 125 16.81 27.49 -12.18
C VAL A 125 17.73 26.35 -12.59
N THR A 126 19.02 26.52 -12.38
CA THR A 126 20.04 25.53 -12.76
C THR A 126 20.23 24.45 -11.70
N THR A 127 19.98 24.77 -10.43
CA THR A 127 20.17 23.87 -9.29
C THR A 127 19.09 24.04 -8.24
N ALA A 128 18.69 22.94 -7.61
CA ALA A 128 17.82 22.97 -6.45
C ALA A 128 18.55 23.63 -5.26
N THR A 129 17.81 24.34 -4.43
CA THR A 129 18.34 25.15 -3.31
C THR A 129 17.68 24.82 -1.98
N ALA A 130 16.72 23.90 -1.95
CA ALA A 130 15.94 23.56 -0.78
C ALA A 130 15.43 22.11 -0.82
N GLY A 131 15.11 21.57 0.35
CA GLY A 131 14.50 20.24 0.51
C GLY A 131 15.50 19.10 0.73
N HIS A 132 16.80 19.40 0.83
CA HIS A 132 17.87 18.38 0.83
C HIS A 132 17.83 17.48 2.07
N SER A 133 17.24 17.95 3.17
CA SER A 133 17.16 17.23 4.45
C SER A 133 15.83 16.51 4.65
N LEU A 134 14.92 16.57 3.68
CA LEU A 134 13.57 16.01 3.78
C LEU A 134 13.42 14.66 3.06
N THR A 135 14.38 14.32 2.21
CA THR A 135 14.50 12.98 1.64
C THR A 135 15.97 12.61 1.48
N SER A 136 16.29 11.37 1.82
CA SER A 136 17.36 10.67 1.11
C SER A 136 16.87 10.52 -0.32
N ALA A 137 17.43 11.31 -1.24
CA ALA A 137 17.12 11.20 -2.66
C ALA A 137 17.20 9.71 -3.05
N VAL A 138 16.12 9.16 -3.60
CA VAL A 138 16.15 7.77 -4.09
C VAL A 138 17.33 7.69 -5.06
N PRO A 139 18.35 6.85 -4.80
CA PRO A 139 19.49 6.76 -5.69
C PRO A 139 19.00 6.43 -7.11
N SER A 140 19.41 7.22 -8.10
CA SER A 140 18.92 7.11 -9.48
C SER A 140 19.03 5.69 -10.06
N SER A 141 20.05 4.93 -9.65
CA SER A 141 20.24 3.54 -10.06
C SER A 141 19.11 2.61 -9.61
N ASN A 142 18.63 2.78 -8.37
CA ASN A 142 17.59 1.95 -7.79
C ASN A 142 16.21 2.32 -8.36
N LEU A 143 16.01 3.63 -8.61
CA LEU A 143 14.83 4.17 -9.28
C LEU A 143 14.65 3.55 -10.68
N GLU A 144 15.69 3.55 -11.49
CA GLU A 144 15.64 3.04 -12.87
C GLU A 144 15.43 1.53 -12.94
N GLN A 145 16.07 0.76 -12.05
CA GLN A 145 15.84 -0.69 -11.97
C GLN A 145 14.39 -1.01 -11.60
N TYR A 146 13.84 -0.29 -10.62
CA TYR A 146 12.47 -0.47 -10.18
C TYR A 146 11.45 -0.05 -11.25
N MET A 147 11.68 1.08 -11.93
CA MET A 147 10.86 1.53 -13.06
C MET A 147 10.82 0.49 -14.18
N ARG A 148 11.96 -0.12 -14.53
CA ARG A 148 12.02 -1.18 -15.56
C ARG A 148 11.18 -2.40 -15.18
N LEU A 149 11.15 -2.78 -13.91
CA LEU A 149 10.33 -3.90 -13.44
C LEU A 149 8.85 -3.55 -13.50
N VAL A 150 8.46 -2.42 -12.93
CA VAL A 150 7.04 -2.02 -12.83
C VAL A 150 6.42 -1.81 -14.22
N ARG A 151 7.16 -1.26 -15.19
CA ARG A 151 6.67 -1.05 -16.56
C ARG A 151 6.36 -2.34 -17.33
N LYS A 152 6.88 -3.49 -16.89
CA LYS A 152 6.53 -4.79 -17.47
C LYS A 152 5.13 -5.25 -17.06
N THR A 153 4.55 -4.66 -16.01
CA THR A 153 3.20 -4.98 -15.58
C THR A 153 2.18 -4.30 -16.50
N ALA A 154 1.11 -5.00 -16.86
CA ALA A 154 0.02 -4.45 -17.67
C ALA A 154 -0.65 -3.23 -17.00
N LEU A 155 -0.57 -3.14 -15.67
CA LEU A 155 -1.16 -2.05 -14.91
C LEU A 155 -0.47 -0.71 -15.16
N PHE A 156 0.85 -0.72 -15.30
CA PHE A 156 1.68 0.48 -15.39
C PHE A 156 2.35 0.67 -16.75
N SER A 157 2.30 -0.32 -17.65
CA SER A 157 2.83 -0.19 -19.01
C SER A 157 2.24 0.98 -19.82
N PRO A 158 0.96 1.40 -19.65
CA PRO A 158 0.42 2.54 -20.39
C PRO A 158 0.83 3.90 -19.83
N LEU A 159 1.41 3.97 -18.63
CA LEU A 159 1.77 5.24 -18.03
C LEU A 159 3.04 5.84 -18.64
N ASP A 160 3.03 7.16 -18.75
CA ASP A 160 4.21 7.92 -19.09
C ASP A 160 5.32 7.72 -18.05
N GLU A 161 6.56 7.74 -18.52
CA GLU A 161 7.75 7.54 -17.68
C GLU A 161 7.82 8.55 -16.53
N TRP A 162 7.49 9.80 -16.79
CA TRP A 162 7.55 10.87 -15.79
C TRP A 162 6.51 10.68 -14.69
N GLU A 163 5.32 10.14 -14.99
CA GLU A 163 4.28 9.88 -13.98
C GLU A 163 4.68 8.74 -13.06
N LEU A 164 5.27 7.69 -13.64
CA LEU A 164 5.78 6.56 -12.88
C LEU A 164 6.92 7.01 -11.97
N ARG A 165 7.86 7.80 -12.50
CA ARG A 165 8.98 8.35 -11.74
C ARG A 165 8.50 9.22 -10.58
N ALA A 166 7.52 10.09 -10.82
CA ALA A 166 6.92 10.93 -9.79
C ALA A 166 6.27 10.10 -8.68
N SER A 167 5.57 9.02 -9.05
CA SER A 167 4.92 8.13 -8.08
C SER A 167 5.93 7.38 -7.20
N ILE A 168 7.10 7.02 -7.73
CA ILE A 168 8.18 6.38 -6.93
C ILE A 168 8.84 7.40 -5.98
N ILE A 169 9.04 8.64 -6.44
CA ILE A 169 9.54 9.71 -5.57
C ILE A 169 8.55 9.97 -4.43
N GLU A 170 7.25 10.07 -4.74
CA GLU A 170 6.21 10.21 -3.72
C GLU A 170 6.20 9.05 -2.73
N SER A 171 6.34 7.81 -3.22
CA SER A 171 6.34 6.62 -2.37
C SER A 171 7.54 6.57 -1.41
N SER A 172 8.67 7.18 -1.78
CA SER A 172 9.87 7.21 -0.94
C SER A 172 9.67 7.94 0.40
N PHE A 173 8.75 8.91 0.47
CA PHE A 173 8.45 9.62 1.72
C PHE A 173 7.77 8.74 2.78
N PHE A 174 7.15 7.64 2.37
CA PHE A 174 6.51 6.70 3.29
C PHE A 174 7.47 5.66 3.85
N VAL A 175 8.62 5.43 3.21
CA VAL A 175 9.56 4.39 3.62
C VAL A 175 10.07 4.60 5.06
N PRO A 176 10.56 5.80 5.46
CA PRO A 176 11.00 6.03 6.83
C PRO A 176 9.87 5.90 7.85
N LEU A 177 8.65 6.31 7.47
CA LEU A 177 7.46 6.22 8.32
C LEU A 177 7.07 4.76 8.60
N LEU A 178 7.25 3.87 7.63
CA LEU A 178 7.01 2.43 7.80
C LEU A 178 8.16 1.76 8.56
N GLN A 179 9.40 2.15 8.29
CA GLN A 179 10.58 1.65 9.01
C GLN A 179 10.48 1.90 10.52
N ALA A 180 10.02 3.09 10.92
CA ALA A 180 9.83 3.44 12.33
C ALA A 180 8.82 2.53 13.04
N GLN A 181 7.78 2.06 12.34
CA GLN A 181 6.75 1.19 12.90
C GLN A 181 7.10 -0.30 12.85
N ARG A 182 7.93 -0.70 11.89
CA ARG A 182 8.34 -2.09 11.67
C ARG A 182 8.95 -2.75 12.92
N VAL A 183 9.71 -1.98 13.69
CA VAL A 183 10.47 -2.47 14.87
C VAL A 183 9.58 -2.60 16.11
N GLU A 184 8.40 -1.99 16.12
CA GLU A 184 7.53 -1.89 17.30
C GLU A 184 6.86 -3.24 17.66
N ILE A 185 6.50 -4.04 16.65
CA ILE A 185 5.77 -5.31 16.86
C ILE A 185 6.70 -6.52 16.78
N HIS A 186 7.59 -6.58 15.79
CA HIS A 186 8.51 -7.70 15.60
C HIS A 186 9.96 -7.24 15.86
N SER A 187 10.44 -7.43 17.09
CA SER A 187 11.84 -7.15 17.45
C SER A 187 12.77 -8.13 16.73
N ARG A 188 13.60 -7.65 15.80
CA ARG A 188 14.47 -8.49 14.94
C ARG A 188 15.84 -8.81 15.54
N ASP A 189 16.09 -8.51 16.82
CA ASP A 189 17.42 -8.56 17.44
C ASP A 189 18.12 -9.93 17.35
N ASN A 190 17.38 -11.02 17.05
CA ASN A 190 17.92 -12.39 17.04
C ASN A 190 17.66 -13.23 15.76
N VAL A 191 17.09 -12.68 14.68
CA VAL A 191 16.74 -13.49 13.48
C VAL A 191 17.29 -12.86 12.19
N LYS A 192 18.08 -13.64 11.44
CA LYS A 192 18.54 -13.29 10.08
C LYS A 192 17.37 -13.42 9.09
N ILE A 193 16.53 -12.40 9.04
CA ILE A 193 15.48 -12.27 8.01
C ILE A 193 16.08 -11.51 6.81
N GLU A 194 15.71 -11.87 5.58
CA GLU A 194 16.16 -11.21 4.35
C GLU A 194 15.99 -9.68 4.39
N GLU A 195 16.83 -9.00 3.61
CA GLU A 195 16.80 -7.54 3.41
C GLU A 195 15.36 -7.06 3.14
N ASP A 196 15.01 -5.89 3.66
CA ASP A 196 13.66 -5.28 3.63
C ASP A 196 13.21 -4.82 2.25
N ARG A 197 13.27 -5.72 1.27
CA ARG A 197 12.93 -5.45 -0.12
C ARG A 197 11.47 -5.06 -0.25
N TYR A 198 10.58 -5.60 0.59
CA TYR A 198 9.17 -5.22 0.62
C TYR A 198 8.93 -3.75 1.01
N LEU A 199 9.79 -3.12 1.82
CA LEU A 199 9.63 -1.71 2.20
C LEU A 199 9.77 -0.76 1.02
N SER A 200 10.45 -1.18 -0.05
CA SER A 200 10.54 -0.42 -1.31
C SER A 200 9.30 -0.60 -2.19
N ILE A 201 8.61 -1.73 -2.06
CA ILE A 201 7.48 -2.11 -2.92
C ILE A 201 6.15 -1.63 -2.34
N ILE A 202 5.92 -1.83 -1.04
CA ILE A 202 4.64 -1.53 -0.39
C ILE A 202 4.19 -0.08 -0.66
N PRO A 203 5.00 0.95 -0.40
CA PRO A 203 4.59 2.32 -0.67
C PRO A 203 4.21 2.57 -2.12
N PHE A 204 5.01 2.05 -3.06
CA PHE A 204 4.76 2.26 -4.47
C PHE A 204 3.49 1.59 -4.96
N THR A 205 3.17 0.37 -4.49
CA THR A 205 1.94 -0.33 -4.88
C THR A 205 0.70 0.52 -4.59
N TRP A 206 0.66 1.17 -3.42
CA TRP A 206 -0.45 2.05 -3.04
C TRP A 206 -0.41 3.40 -3.77
N ILE A 207 0.75 4.06 -3.81
CA ILE A 207 0.89 5.39 -4.42
C ILE A 207 0.76 5.35 -5.94
N GLY A 208 1.41 4.40 -6.61
CA GLY A 208 1.34 4.21 -8.05
C GLY A 208 -0.09 3.98 -8.51
N CYS A 209 -0.83 3.08 -7.83
CA CYS A 209 -2.24 2.85 -8.13
C CYS A 209 -3.08 4.12 -7.91
N ASN A 210 -2.94 4.77 -6.76
CA ASN A 210 -3.67 5.99 -6.39
C ASN A 210 -3.47 7.13 -7.40
N ASN A 211 -2.24 7.30 -7.90
CA ASN A 211 -1.90 8.33 -8.87
C ASN A 211 -2.34 7.97 -10.27
N ARG A 212 -2.26 6.70 -10.67
CA ARG A 212 -2.73 6.20 -11.97
C ARG A 212 -4.22 6.43 -12.15
N THR A 213 -5.01 6.10 -11.14
CA THR A 213 -6.49 6.25 -11.17
C THR A 213 -6.95 7.65 -10.82
N ARG A 214 -6.02 8.57 -10.49
CA ARG A 214 -6.32 9.93 -10.03
C ARG A 214 -7.26 9.97 -8.82
N THR A 215 -7.25 8.91 -8.00
CA THR A 215 -8.14 8.79 -6.83
C THR A 215 -7.78 9.80 -5.75
N PHE A 216 -6.49 10.09 -5.58
CA PHE A 216 -5.96 11.03 -4.59
C PHE A 216 -6.50 10.79 -3.17
N ALA A 217 -6.51 9.53 -2.75
CA ALA A 217 -6.90 9.11 -1.41
C ALA A 217 -6.12 9.86 -0.32
N SER A 218 -6.71 9.94 0.88
CA SER A 218 -6.07 10.64 2.00
C SER A 218 -4.78 9.93 2.42
N ASN A 219 -3.76 10.70 2.82
CA ASN A 219 -2.47 10.15 3.26
C ASN A 219 -2.60 9.26 4.48
N ARG A 220 -3.58 9.54 5.36
CA ARG A 220 -3.88 8.67 6.49
C ARG A 220 -4.33 7.30 6.01
N TRP A 221 -5.34 7.25 5.13
CA TRP A 221 -5.84 5.99 4.60
C TRP A 221 -4.75 5.22 3.84
N LEU A 222 -3.97 5.90 2.99
CA LEU A 222 -2.84 5.28 2.28
C LEU A 222 -1.82 4.68 3.25
N TYR A 223 -1.47 5.42 4.31
CA TYR A 223 -0.54 4.94 5.32
C TYR A 223 -1.09 3.74 6.09
N ASP A 224 -2.36 3.78 6.49
CA ASP A 224 -3.01 2.67 7.20
C ASP A 224 -2.99 1.40 6.34
N MET A 225 -3.27 1.51 5.04
CA MET A 225 -3.20 0.39 4.09
C MET A 225 -1.76 -0.13 3.86
N MET A 226 -0.78 0.77 3.78
CA MET A 226 0.63 0.39 3.71
C MET A 226 1.09 -0.32 4.98
N TYR A 227 0.66 0.16 6.14
CA TYR A 227 0.99 -0.42 7.44
C TYR A 227 0.37 -1.81 7.59
N LEU A 228 -0.90 -2.00 7.21
CA LEU A 228 -1.51 -3.34 7.18
C LEU A 228 -0.78 -4.29 6.22
N SER A 229 -0.33 -3.78 5.06
CA SER A 229 0.47 -4.57 4.12
C SER A 229 1.80 -4.99 4.75
N LEU A 230 2.49 -4.06 5.44
CA LEU A 230 3.72 -4.34 6.18
C LEU A 230 3.51 -5.44 7.23
N LEU A 231 2.45 -5.33 8.02
CA LEU A 231 2.12 -6.35 9.02
C LEU A 231 1.83 -7.71 8.38
N GLY A 232 1.17 -7.74 7.23
CA GLY A 232 0.95 -8.97 6.47
C GLY A 232 2.25 -9.67 6.10
N TYR A 233 3.21 -8.94 5.54
CA TYR A 233 4.55 -9.47 5.24
C TYR A 233 5.29 -9.95 6.50
N GLN A 234 5.27 -9.16 7.58
CA GLN A 234 5.96 -9.54 8.81
C GLN A 234 5.33 -10.76 9.49
N THR A 235 4.01 -10.90 9.42
CA THR A 235 3.29 -12.02 10.00
C THR A 235 3.60 -13.31 9.27
N ASP A 236 3.60 -13.27 7.94
CA ASP A 236 3.95 -14.41 7.08
C ASP A 236 5.38 -14.90 7.38
N GLU A 237 6.37 -14.00 7.31
CA GLU A 237 7.77 -14.29 7.63
C GLU A 237 7.93 -14.83 9.07
N TYR A 238 7.20 -14.26 10.03
CA TYR A 238 7.32 -14.64 11.44
C TYR A 238 6.71 -16.01 11.72
N LEU A 239 5.55 -16.32 11.13
CA LEU A 239 4.90 -17.61 11.29
C LEU A 239 5.75 -18.73 10.67
N GLU A 240 6.34 -18.49 9.51
CA GLU A 240 7.23 -19.45 8.84
C GLU A 240 8.58 -19.62 9.54
N ALA A 241 9.29 -18.53 9.82
CA ALA A 241 10.68 -18.59 10.29
C ALA A 241 10.82 -18.74 11.81
N VAL A 242 9.78 -18.43 12.59
CA VAL A 242 9.86 -18.40 14.07
C VAL A 242 8.78 -19.25 14.70
N ALA A 243 7.50 -18.95 14.48
CA ALA A 243 6.42 -19.60 15.22
C ALA A 243 6.31 -21.10 14.90
N GLY A 244 6.31 -21.47 13.61
CA GLY A 244 6.27 -22.87 13.19
C GLY A 244 7.39 -23.71 13.82
N PRO A 245 8.67 -23.33 13.67
CA PRO A 245 9.79 -24.05 14.28
C PRO A 245 9.75 -24.12 15.81
N VAL A 246 9.31 -23.04 16.49
CA VAL A 246 9.26 -23.00 17.96
C VAL A 246 8.17 -23.91 18.51
N PHE A 247 7.00 -23.97 17.87
CA PHE A 247 5.91 -24.80 18.32
C PHE A 247 6.13 -26.27 17.96
N GLY A 248 6.56 -26.56 16.71
CA GLY A 248 6.73 -27.92 16.19
C GLY A 248 5.42 -28.71 16.01
N ASP A 249 4.47 -28.53 16.95
CA ASP A 249 3.07 -28.94 16.88
C ASP A 249 2.21 -27.75 16.43
N ILE A 250 1.75 -27.81 15.18
CA ILE A 250 0.94 -26.74 14.59
C ILE A 250 -0.47 -26.71 15.18
N SER A 251 -1.01 -27.83 15.68
CA SER A 251 -2.29 -27.82 16.42
C SER A 251 -2.21 -26.97 17.69
N LEU A 252 -1.07 -27.02 18.38
CA LEU A 252 -0.82 -26.13 19.53
C LEU A 252 -0.71 -24.65 19.11
N LEU A 253 -0.12 -24.38 17.94
CA LEU A 253 -0.08 -23.02 17.36
C LEU A 253 -1.49 -22.52 17.01
N HIS A 254 -2.34 -23.34 16.40
CA HIS A 254 -3.75 -23.01 16.14
C HIS A 254 -4.48 -22.68 17.44
N HIS A 255 -4.33 -23.52 18.48
CA HIS A 255 -4.96 -23.26 19.78
C HIS A 255 -4.49 -21.93 20.40
N THR A 256 -3.19 -21.63 20.27
CA THR A 256 -2.59 -20.39 20.77
C THR A 256 -3.15 -19.16 20.05
N ILE A 257 -3.28 -19.21 18.72
CA ILE A 257 -3.90 -18.15 17.93
C ILE A 257 -5.34 -17.88 18.42
N ASP A 258 -6.11 -18.94 18.63
CA ASP A 258 -7.49 -18.82 19.12
C ASP A 258 -7.56 -18.19 20.51
N LYS A 259 -6.70 -18.63 21.43
CA LYS A 259 -6.56 -18.08 22.79
C LYS A 259 -6.28 -16.57 22.73
N ILE A 260 -5.32 -16.13 21.93
CA ILE A 260 -4.91 -14.72 21.83
C ILE A 260 -6.07 -13.86 21.27
N ILE A 261 -6.69 -14.29 20.17
CA ILE A 261 -7.78 -13.54 19.53
C ILE A 261 -9.00 -13.44 20.46
N ASN A 262 -9.32 -14.51 21.21
CA ASN A 262 -10.42 -14.51 22.16
C ASN A 262 -10.15 -13.59 23.37
N ASN A 263 -8.93 -13.59 23.90
CA ASN A 263 -8.56 -12.74 25.04
C ASN A 263 -8.61 -11.24 24.71
N THR A 264 -8.33 -10.88 23.46
CA THR A 264 -8.42 -9.48 22.99
C THR A 264 -9.85 -8.92 23.11
N ARG A 265 -10.89 -9.76 22.98
CA ARG A 265 -12.30 -9.36 23.16
C ARG A 265 -12.63 -8.99 24.60
N VAL A 266 -12.03 -9.68 25.57
CA VAL A 266 -12.33 -9.50 27.00
C VAL A 266 -11.77 -8.17 27.52
N ASN A 267 -10.59 -7.78 27.05
CA ASN A 267 -9.95 -6.53 27.46
C ASN A 267 -10.70 -5.27 26.96
N SER A 268 -11.37 -5.35 25.81
CA SER A 268 -12.15 -4.23 25.24
C SER A 268 -13.53 -4.01 25.88
N ALA A 269 -14.06 -5.00 26.61
CA ALA A 269 -15.40 -4.94 27.22
C ALA A 269 -15.42 -4.31 28.63
N GLY A 270 -14.27 -3.86 29.15
CA GLY A 270 -14.16 -3.15 30.42
C GLY A 270 -14.05 -4.09 31.63
N THR A 271 -12.83 -4.20 32.15
CA THR A 271 -12.59 -4.18 33.60
C THR A 271 -11.12 -3.85 33.84
N ASN A 272 -10.87 -2.77 34.59
CA ASN A 272 -9.61 -2.58 35.32
C ASN A 272 -9.51 -3.71 36.34
N GLY A 273 -9.04 -4.86 35.89
CA GLY A 273 -8.71 -6.00 36.72
C GLY A 273 -7.41 -6.54 36.18
N THR A 274 -6.31 -6.19 36.83
CA THR A 274 -5.05 -6.91 36.72
C THR A 274 -5.33 -8.33 37.23
N VAL A 275 -5.88 -9.20 36.38
CA VAL A 275 -6.04 -10.62 36.71
C VAL A 275 -4.70 -11.26 36.41
N HIS A 276 -3.81 -11.13 37.40
CA HIS A 276 -2.65 -11.98 37.54
C HIS A 276 -3.19 -13.38 37.89
N ASN A 277 -3.66 -14.12 36.89
CA ASN A 277 -3.98 -15.53 37.05
C ASN A 277 -2.67 -16.32 37.04
N GLY A 278 -1.99 -16.32 38.19
CA GLY A 278 -1.11 -17.41 38.55
C GLY A 278 -1.96 -18.64 38.82
N ASN A 279 -1.86 -19.65 37.94
CA ASN A 279 -1.78 -21.04 38.34
C ASN A 279 -1.55 -21.94 37.12
N GLY A 280 -0.34 -22.49 37.05
CA GLY A 280 0.04 -23.50 36.07
C GLY A 280 1.45 -23.28 35.55
N HIS A 281 2.47 -23.39 36.41
CA HIS A 281 3.82 -23.70 35.94
C HIS A 281 3.82 -25.13 35.37
N GLN A 282 3.27 -25.30 34.17
CA GLN A 282 3.82 -26.26 33.25
C GLN A 282 4.96 -25.55 32.52
N HIS A 283 6.03 -26.29 32.31
CA HIS A 283 7.28 -25.87 31.70
C HIS A 283 7.05 -25.44 30.23
N GLU A 284 6.36 -24.31 29.99
CA GLU A 284 6.34 -23.71 28.66
C GLU A 284 7.75 -23.21 28.37
N SER A 285 8.33 -23.70 27.26
CA SER A 285 9.64 -23.26 26.81
C SER A 285 9.65 -21.73 26.72
N PRO A 286 10.68 -21.03 27.23
CA PRO A 286 10.76 -19.57 27.18
C PRO A 286 10.61 -19.01 25.75
N ASN A 287 10.84 -19.83 24.73
CA ASN A 287 10.63 -19.48 23.33
C ASN A 287 9.15 -19.42 22.94
N ILE A 288 8.28 -20.28 23.50
CA ILE A 288 6.83 -20.28 23.23
C ILE A 288 6.19 -19.00 23.77
N GLY A 289 6.55 -18.61 25.00
CA GLY A 289 6.03 -17.37 25.60
C GLY A 289 6.41 -16.10 24.82
N GLN A 290 7.59 -16.07 24.19
CA GLN A 290 7.99 -14.96 23.30
C GLN A 290 7.14 -14.91 22.02
N VAL A 291 6.77 -16.08 21.48
CA VAL A 291 5.87 -16.16 20.32
C VAL A 291 4.47 -15.72 20.69
N GLU A 292 3.94 -16.14 21.85
CA GLU A 292 2.64 -15.67 22.35
C GLU A 292 2.60 -14.14 22.51
N ASP A 293 3.65 -13.53 23.09
CA ASP A 293 3.72 -12.07 23.27
C ASP A 293 3.72 -11.33 21.91
N THR A 294 4.52 -11.81 20.95
CA THR A 294 4.64 -11.18 19.63
C THR A 294 3.31 -11.26 18.87
N LEU A 295 2.66 -12.44 18.86
CA LEU A 295 1.34 -12.62 18.24
C LEU A 295 0.25 -11.82 18.95
N SER A 296 0.36 -11.64 20.27
CA SER A 296 -0.55 -10.78 21.05
C SER A 296 -0.39 -9.31 20.69
N ARG A 297 0.85 -8.80 20.57
CA ARG A 297 1.11 -7.42 20.13
C ARG A 297 0.57 -7.18 18.71
N PHE A 298 0.77 -8.13 17.80
CA PHE A 298 0.22 -8.04 16.44
C PHE A 298 -1.32 -8.06 16.44
N THR A 299 -1.93 -9.00 17.15
CA THR A 299 -3.40 -9.09 17.25
C THR A 299 -3.99 -7.81 17.83
N ASN A 300 -3.34 -7.24 18.85
CA ASN A 300 -3.76 -5.98 19.45
C ASN A 300 -3.59 -4.79 18.51
N SER A 301 -2.51 -4.71 17.72
CA SER A 301 -2.30 -3.59 16.80
C SER A 301 -3.37 -3.53 15.71
N VAL A 302 -3.87 -4.69 15.26
CA VAL A 302 -4.96 -4.79 14.29
C VAL A 302 -6.33 -4.59 14.95
N LEU A 303 -6.69 -5.42 15.93
CA LEU A 303 -8.06 -5.45 16.47
C LEU A 303 -8.37 -4.30 17.43
N SER A 304 -7.37 -3.67 18.02
CA SER A 304 -7.52 -2.49 18.89
C SER A 304 -7.21 -1.18 18.17
N HIS A 305 -7.06 -1.20 16.83
CA HIS A 305 -6.87 0.02 16.07
C HIS A 305 -8.06 0.97 16.26
N LYS A 306 -7.80 2.26 16.44
CA LYS A 306 -8.83 3.29 16.71
C LYS A 306 -10.03 3.24 15.75
N ASP A 307 -9.77 2.99 14.47
CA ASP A 307 -10.82 3.00 13.45
C ASP A 307 -11.67 1.70 13.53
N VAL A 308 -11.09 0.59 13.99
CA VAL A 308 -11.80 -0.66 14.32
C VAL A 308 -12.69 -0.43 15.54
N LEU A 309 -12.14 0.15 16.60
CA LEU A 309 -12.90 0.42 17.82
C LEU A 309 -14.05 1.40 17.58
N SER A 310 -13.93 2.27 16.57
CA SER A 310 -14.97 3.20 16.15
C SER A 310 -16.02 2.60 15.20
N SER A 311 -15.81 1.39 14.66
CA SER A 311 -16.75 0.76 13.72
C SER A 311 -17.88 0.03 14.44
N SER A 312 -18.90 -0.41 13.68
CA SER A 312 -20.04 -1.12 14.25
C SER A 312 -19.61 -2.44 14.91
N SER A 313 -20.34 -2.93 15.91
CA SER A 313 -20.03 -4.23 16.54
C SER A 313 -20.02 -5.38 15.52
N CYS A 314 -20.89 -5.31 14.52
CA CYS A 314 -20.94 -6.27 13.42
C CYS A 314 -19.64 -6.26 12.59
N ASP A 315 -19.11 -5.08 12.26
CA ASP A 315 -17.86 -4.95 11.50
C ASP A 315 -16.65 -5.40 12.34
N GLN A 316 -16.64 -5.10 13.64
CA GLN A 316 -15.61 -5.58 14.56
C GLN A 316 -15.60 -7.10 14.68
N ASP A 317 -16.79 -7.72 14.82
CA ASP A 317 -16.94 -9.17 14.89
C ASP A 317 -16.54 -9.84 13.56
N THR A 318 -16.95 -9.25 12.43
CA THR A 318 -16.57 -9.71 11.09
C THR A 318 -15.05 -9.64 10.91
N LEU A 319 -14.42 -8.50 11.20
CA LEU A 319 -12.96 -8.37 11.11
C LEU A 319 -12.27 -9.41 11.99
N ARG A 320 -12.74 -9.63 13.22
CA ARG A 320 -12.13 -10.61 14.12
C ARG A 320 -12.20 -12.02 13.55
N GLN A 321 -13.33 -12.40 12.97
CA GLN A 321 -13.50 -13.71 12.33
C GLN A 321 -12.62 -13.86 11.10
N GLU A 322 -12.53 -12.83 10.27
CA GLU A 322 -11.69 -12.84 9.07
C GLU A 322 -10.20 -12.82 9.43
N PHE A 323 -9.79 -12.05 10.43
CA PHE A 323 -8.44 -12.04 10.98
C PHE A 323 -8.05 -13.40 11.55
N ARG A 324 -8.94 -14.05 12.32
CA ARG A 324 -8.73 -15.43 12.78
C ARG A 324 -8.51 -16.39 11.62
N THR A 325 -9.37 -16.32 10.61
CA THR A 325 -9.26 -17.17 9.42
C THR A 325 -7.92 -16.94 8.73
N SER A 326 -7.51 -15.68 8.57
CA SER A 326 -6.21 -15.32 7.98
C SER A 326 -5.03 -15.85 8.80
N MET A 327 -5.06 -15.76 10.13
CA MET A 327 -3.98 -16.26 10.99
C MET A 327 -3.82 -17.78 10.89
N HIS A 328 -4.93 -18.52 10.90
CA HIS A 328 -4.89 -19.97 10.70
C HIS A 328 -4.45 -20.35 9.28
N ALA A 329 -4.79 -19.53 8.28
CA ALA A 329 -4.35 -19.73 6.91
C ALA A 329 -2.84 -19.59 6.73
N HIS A 330 -2.16 -18.80 7.55
CA HIS A 330 -0.68 -18.75 7.55
C HIS A 330 -0.05 -19.92 8.33
N ALA A 331 -0.76 -20.50 9.31
CA ALA A 331 -0.26 -21.64 10.08
C ALA A 331 -0.43 -22.99 9.34
N THR A 332 -1.54 -23.17 8.63
CA THR A 332 -1.88 -24.44 7.95
C THR A 332 -0.79 -24.90 6.96
N PRO A 333 -0.23 -24.03 6.09
CA PRO A 333 0.79 -24.44 5.13
C PRO A 333 2.08 -24.95 5.78
N LEU A 334 2.34 -24.66 7.06
CA LEU A 334 3.52 -25.16 7.75
C LEU A 334 3.49 -26.69 7.90
N GLU A 335 2.30 -27.26 8.13
CA GLU A 335 2.13 -28.72 8.14
C GLU A 335 2.29 -29.30 6.73
N ASP A 336 1.66 -28.68 5.74
CA ASP A 336 1.69 -29.13 4.36
C ASP A 336 3.12 -29.04 3.78
N ASN A 337 3.89 -27.99 4.11
CA ASN A 337 5.29 -27.81 3.74
C ASN A 337 6.18 -28.88 4.38
N SER A 338 5.96 -29.20 5.67
CA SER A 338 6.65 -30.30 6.35
C SER A 338 6.37 -31.64 5.66
N ARG A 339 5.10 -31.92 5.34
CA ARG A 339 4.71 -33.14 4.62
C ARG A 339 5.29 -33.21 3.22
N PHE A 340 5.30 -32.09 2.49
CA PHE A 340 5.85 -32.02 1.13
C PHE A 340 7.38 -32.14 1.12
N SER A 341 8.07 -31.51 2.07
CA SER A 341 9.52 -31.64 2.24
C SER A 341 9.97 -33.06 2.56
N ASN A 342 9.13 -33.82 3.26
CA ASN A 342 9.38 -35.22 3.63
C ASN A 342 8.98 -36.25 2.54
N GLN A 343 8.48 -35.82 1.37
CA GLN A 343 8.15 -36.72 0.26
C GLN A 343 9.36 -36.98 -0.65
N ASP A 344 9.56 -38.24 -1.06
CA ASP A 344 10.57 -38.62 -2.05
C ASP A 344 10.24 -38.01 -3.43
N SER A 345 11.17 -37.22 -3.98
CA SER A 345 11.32 -36.63 -5.34
C SER A 345 10.07 -36.35 -6.23
N SER A 346 8.86 -36.34 -5.70
CA SER A 346 7.61 -36.13 -6.42
C SER A 346 7.24 -34.65 -6.42
N ASP A 347 6.88 -34.11 -7.58
CA ASP A 347 6.42 -32.72 -7.77
C ASP A 347 4.91 -32.54 -7.47
N VAL A 348 4.28 -33.50 -6.78
CA VAL A 348 2.86 -33.50 -6.42
C VAL A 348 2.74 -33.86 -4.94
N SER A 349 2.03 -33.04 -4.16
CA SER A 349 1.76 -33.34 -2.75
C SER A 349 0.82 -34.53 -2.64
N ALA A 350 1.29 -35.60 -2.02
CA ALA A 350 0.56 -36.87 -1.93
C ALA A 350 -0.68 -36.82 -1.01
N SER A 351 -0.76 -35.87 -0.07
CA SER A 351 -1.86 -35.76 0.92
C SER A 351 -1.94 -34.37 1.57
N PRO A 352 -2.32 -33.31 0.84
CA PRO A 352 -2.56 -32.00 1.44
C PRO A 352 -3.81 -32.04 2.34
N GLU A 353 -3.80 -31.34 3.47
CA GLU A 353 -4.96 -31.30 4.39
C GLU A 353 -6.16 -30.52 3.82
N GLN A 354 -5.90 -29.59 2.91
CA GLN A 354 -6.90 -28.75 2.27
C GLN A 354 -6.78 -28.85 0.75
N SER A 355 -7.86 -28.59 0.00
CA SER A 355 -7.75 -28.44 -1.45
C SER A 355 -7.12 -27.08 -1.81
N GLY A 356 -6.48 -26.98 -2.97
CA GLY A 356 -5.92 -25.70 -3.43
C GLY A 356 -6.97 -24.57 -3.49
N PHE A 357 -8.25 -24.91 -3.71
CA PHE A 357 -9.35 -23.96 -3.66
C PHE A 357 -9.65 -23.44 -2.24
N GLN A 358 -9.46 -24.24 -1.20
CA GLN A 358 -9.68 -23.81 0.19
C GLN A 358 -8.56 -22.90 0.67
N LEU A 359 -7.31 -23.22 0.32
CA LEU A 359 -6.14 -22.38 0.62
C LEU A 359 -6.31 -20.96 0.06
N VAL A 360 -6.77 -20.85 -1.19
CA VAL A 360 -6.93 -19.58 -1.91
C VAL A 360 -8.02 -18.67 -1.31
N ASN A 361 -9.06 -19.21 -0.67
CA ASN A 361 -10.22 -18.45 -0.18
C ASN A 361 -10.06 -17.88 1.25
N SER A 362 -8.93 -18.10 1.92
CA SER A 362 -8.75 -17.97 3.37
C SER A 362 -8.18 -16.62 3.87
N THR A 363 -7.75 -15.72 2.99
CA THR A 363 -7.13 -14.43 3.35
C THR A 363 -8.10 -13.27 3.17
N ARG A 364 -8.76 -12.77 4.23
CA ARG A 364 -9.77 -11.69 4.08
C ARG A 364 -9.56 -10.59 5.12
N GLY A 365 -9.87 -9.35 4.76
CA GLY A 365 -9.90 -8.22 5.68
C GLY A 365 -10.63 -7.01 5.10
N ASN A 366 -11.47 -6.35 5.91
CA ASN A 366 -12.19 -5.12 5.56
C ASN A 366 -12.32 -4.21 6.79
N LEU A 367 -12.07 -2.91 6.61
CA LEU A 367 -12.39 -1.87 7.59
C LEU A 367 -12.77 -0.55 6.90
N LEU A 368 -13.96 -0.03 7.20
CA LEU A 368 -14.34 1.35 6.88
C LEU A 368 -15.15 1.99 8.02
N GLN A 369 -15.07 3.31 8.08
CA GLN A 369 -15.37 4.22 9.19
C GLN A 369 -16.83 4.24 9.65
N GLY A 370 -17.12 3.66 10.83
CA GLY A 370 -18.18 4.06 11.78
C GLY A 370 -19.67 3.94 11.36
N ASN A 371 -19.97 4.06 10.07
CA ASN A 371 -21.27 3.83 9.45
C ASN A 371 -21.14 2.64 8.50
N ASP A 372 -22.23 1.88 8.33
CA ASP A 372 -22.26 0.77 7.39
C ASP A 372 -21.94 1.26 5.97
N ALA A 373 -20.74 0.92 5.47
CA ALA A 373 -20.24 1.35 4.17
C ALA A 373 -21.06 0.76 3.00
N PHE A 374 -21.84 -0.28 3.28
CA PHE A 374 -22.67 -1.00 2.32
C PHE A 374 -24.03 -1.30 2.97
N PRO A 375 -24.91 -0.28 3.12
CA PRO A 375 -26.12 -0.41 3.94
C PRO A 375 -27.13 -1.44 3.42
N SER A 376 -27.10 -1.80 2.13
CA SER A 376 -28.05 -2.76 1.56
C SER A 376 -27.48 -4.18 1.44
N VAL A 377 -28.36 -5.19 1.57
CA VAL A 377 -27.99 -6.60 1.38
C VAL A 377 -27.32 -6.85 0.02
N PRO A 378 -27.80 -6.30 -1.12
CA PRO A 378 -27.12 -6.45 -2.40
C PRO A 378 -25.69 -5.89 -2.39
N GLN A 379 -25.48 -4.72 -1.77
CA GLN A 379 -24.15 -4.11 -1.67
C GLN A 379 -23.20 -4.96 -0.81
N LYS A 380 -23.68 -5.52 0.31
CA LYS A 380 -22.89 -6.43 1.15
C LYS A 380 -22.52 -7.74 0.43
N TYR A 381 -23.47 -8.30 -0.32
CA TYR A 381 -23.24 -9.50 -1.10
C TYR A 381 -22.20 -9.26 -2.20
N LEU A 382 -22.35 -8.17 -2.94
CA LEU A 382 -21.44 -7.83 -4.04
C LEU A 382 -20.05 -7.46 -3.54
N ILE A 383 -19.91 -6.67 -2.48
CA ILE A 383 -18.58 -6.37 -1.93
C ILE A 383 -17.90 -7.64 -1.40
N SER A 384 -18.63 -8.56 -0.77
CA SER A 384 -18.08 -9.86 -0.37
C SER A 384 -17.58 -10.65 -1.58
N SER A 385 -18.31 -10.61 -2.70
CA SER A 385 -17.88 -11.23 -3.96
C SER A 385 -16.63 -10.55 -4.53
N VAL A 386 -16.57 -9.22 -4.56
CA VAL A 386 -15.39 -8.44 -4.99
C VAL A 386 -14.17 -8.85 -4.17
N MET A 387 -14.29 -8.84 -2.84
CA MET A 387 -13.19 -9.18 -1.94
C MET A 387 -12.71 -10.62 -2.13
N ARG A 388 -13.63 -11.57 -2.29
CA ARG A 388 -13.29 -12.97 -2.54
C ARG A 388 -12.51 -13.12 -3.85
N HIS A 389 -13.01 -12.59 -4.95
CA HIS A 389 -12.34 -12.71 -6.24
C HIS A 389 -10.99 -11.98 -6.27
N ALA A 390 -10.90 -10.80 -5.66
CA ALA A 390 -9.64 -10.06 -5.54
C ALA A 390 -8.60 -10.85 -4.73
N THR A 391 -9.00 -11.41 -3.58
CA THR A 391 -8.14 -12.26 -2.75
C THR A 391 -7.64 -13.48 -3.51
N ASN A 392 -8.56 -14.20 -4.16
CA ASN A 392 -8.23 -15.40 -4.91
C ASN A 392 -7.20 -15.10 -6.01
N MET A 393 -7.43 -14.01 -6.74
CA MET A 393 -6.55 -13.55 -7.79
C MET A 393 -5.16 -13.15 -7.24
N CYS A 394 -5.10 -12.44 -6.12
CA CYS A 394 -3.84 -12.10 -5.45
C CYS A 394 -3.04 -13.36 -5.06
N ARG A 395 -3.69 -14.37 -4.47
CA ARG A 395 -3.03 -15.63 -4.09
C ARG A 395 -2.54 -16.40 -5.32
N MET A 396 -3.37 -16.53 -6.36
CA MET A 396 -2.98 -17.26 -7.57
C MET A 396 -1.83 -16.59 -8.32
N TYR A 397 -1.81 -15.25 -8.40
CA TYR A 397 -0.68 -14.53 -8.99
C TYR A 397 0.59 -14.63 -8.13
N ASN A 398 0.47 -14.64 -6.80
CA ASN A 398 1.59 -14.90 -5.91
C ASN A 398 2.16 -16.30 -6.21
N ASP A 399 1.31 -17.33 -6.16
CA ASP A 399 1.68 -18.72 -6.45
C ASP A 399 2.30 -18.86 -7.85
N PHE A 400 1.75 -18.20 -8.87
CA PHE A 400 2.30 -18.23 -10.23
C PHE A 400 3.71 -17.61 -10.29
N GLY A 401 3.92 -16.50 -9.58
CA GLY A 401 5.20 -15.79 -9.52
C GLY A 401 6.25 -16.50 -8.67
N SER A 402 5.84 -17.31 -7.69
CA SER A 402 6.72 -17.97 -6.73
C SER A 402 7.10 -19.40 -7.09
N ILE A 403 6.49 -20.02 -8.13
CA ILE A 403 6.73 -21.42 -8.54
C ILE A 403 8.20 -21.85 -8.45
N ALA A 404 9.12 -21.10 -9.04
CA ALA A 404 10.53 -21.50 -9.09
C ALA A 404 11.18 -21.50 -7.70
N ARG A 405 10.84 -20.52 -6.87
CA ARG A 405 11.30 -20.41 -5.49
C ARG A 405 10.70 -21.53 -4.65
N ASP A 406 9.37 -21.69 -4.71
CA ASP A 406 8.65 -22.66 -3.88
C ASP A 406 9.09 -24.10 -4.19
N ASN A 407 9.39 -24.42 -5.45
CA ASN A 407 9.98 -25.71 -5.81
C ASN A 407 11.37 -25.92 -5.20
N ALA A 408 12.20 -24.88 -5.18
CA ALA A 408 13.56 -24.94 -4.63
C ALA A 408 13.55 -25.05 -3.10
N GLU A 409 12.63 -24.35 -2.45
CA GLU A 409 12.47 -24.30 -1.00
C GLU A 409 11.60 -25.44 -0.45
N ARG A 410 10.98 -26.24 -1.32
CA ARG A 410 9.98 -27.27 -0.94
C ARG A 410 8.78 -26.66 -0.19
N ASN A 411 8.35 -25.48 -0.63
CA ASN A 411 7.11 -24.85 -0.19
C ASN A 411 5.94 -25.27 -1.09
N VAL A 412 4.77 -25.49 -0.49
CA VAL A 412 3.57 -25.90 -1.22
C VAL A 412 3.02 -24.71 -2.03
N ASN A 413 2.71 -25.00 -3.29
CA ASN A 413 2.18 -24.05 -4.26
C ASN A 413 0.92 -24.65 -4.88
N SER A 414 -0.01 -23.82 -5.39
CA SER A 414 -1.20 -24.29 -6.13
C SER A 414 -0.88 -25.36 -7.17
N ILE A 415 0.26 -25.28 -7.88
CA ILE A 415 0.62 -26.26 -8.91
C ILE A 415 1.00 -27.66 -8.38
N HIS A 416 1.23 -27.80 -7.08
CA HIS A 416 1.59 -29.07 -6.42
C HIS A 416 0.37 -29.90 -6.04
N PHE A 417 -0.83 -29.30 -6.08
CA PHE A 417 -2.06 -30.00 -5.74
C PHE A 417 -2.48 -30.99 -6.85
N PRO A 418 -3.02 -32.18 -6.51
CA PRO A 418 -3.39 -33.22 -7.47
C PRO A 418 -4.33 -32.75 -8.58
N GLU A 419 -5.21 -31.79 -8.30
CA GLU A 419 -6.16 -31.18 -9.24
C GLU A 419 -5.44 -30.51 -10.43
N PHE A 420 -4.20 -30.05 -10.23
CA PHE A 420 -3.37 -29.49 -11.28
C PHE A 420 -2.59 -30.57 -12.05
N ALA A 421 -2.44 -31.77 -11.50
CA ALA A 421 -1.78 -32.91 -12.15
C ALA A 421 -2.76 -33.80 -12.94
N LEU A 422 -4.07 -33.73 -12.65
CA LEU A 422 -5.07 -34.65 -13.20
C LEU A 422 -5.65 -34.15 -14.53
N SER A 423 -5.10 -34.65 -15.64
CA SER A 423 -5.87 -34.94 -16.85
C SER A 423 -5.21 -36.09 -17.59
N SER A 424 -5.92 -37.23 -17.61
CA SER A 424 -5.75 -38.34 -18.56
C SER A 424 -4.33 -38.89 -18.76
N GLY A 425 -3.81 -39.59 -17.74
CA GLY A 425 -2.83 -40.68 -17.90
C GLY A 425 -1.41 -40.35 -18.40
N THR A 426 -1.13 -39.10 -18.74
CA THR A 426 0.19 -38.65 -19.20
C THR A 426 0.82 -37.76 -18.14
N SER A 427 2.10 -37.99 -17.79
CA SER A 427 2.87 -37.07 -16.94
C SER A 427 2.80 -35.66 -17.53
N GLN A 428 2.17 -34.73 -16.82
CA GLN A 428 1.93 -33.38 -17.31
C GLN A 428 3.14 -32.49 -17.08
N SER A 429 3.43 -31.65 -18.07
CA SER A 429 4.51 -30.69 -17.97
C SER A 429 4.17 -29.59 -16.96
N LEU A 430 5.20 -28.96 -16.38
CA LEU A 430 5.04 -27.77 -15.54
C LEU A 430 4.29 -26.64 -16.26
N ASP A 431 4.47 -26.53 -17.58
CA ASP A 431 3.82 -25.52 -18.41
C ASP A 431 2.31 -25.75 -18.52
N ASP A 432 1.85 -27.00 -18.55
CA ASP A 432 0.42 -27.33 -18.53
C ASP A 432 -0.23 -26.91 -17.20
N ARG A 433 0.46 -27.15 -16.08
CA ARG A 433 -0.02 -26.73 -14.75
C ARG A 433 -0.08 -25.22 -14.62
N LYS A 434 0.97 -24.51 -15.08
CA LYS A 434 1.02 -23.04 -15.16
C LYS A 434 -0.13 -22.49 -16.00
N LYS A 435 -0.41 -23.12 -17.15
CA LYS A 435 -1.51 -22.71 -18.03
C LYS A 435 -2.86 -22.83 -17.34
N ARG A 436 -3.11 -23.90 -16.58
CA ARG A 436 -4.35 -24.05 -15.79
C ARG A 436 -4.47 -23.00 -14.70
N LEU A 437 -3.40 -22.78 -13.92
CA LEU A 437 -3.39 -21.73 -12.90
C LEU A 437 -3.69 -20.35 -13.51
N SER A 438 -3.08 -20.05 -14.66
CA SER A 438 -3.37 -18.82 -15.40
C SER A 438 -4.83 -18.75 -15.87
N GLN A 439 -5.44 -19.85 -16.34
CA GLN A 439 -6.84 -19.86 -16.76
C GLN A 439 -7.80 -19.58 -15.61
N ILE A 440 -7.56 -20.18 -14.43
CA ILE A 440 -8.37 -19.92 -13.23
C ILE A 440 -8.19 -18.47 -12.79
N THR A 441 -6.96 -17.95 -12.82
CA THR A 441 -6.68 -16.55 -12.49
C THR A 441 -7.45 -15.58 -13.39
N THR A 442 -7.47 -15.84 -14.71
CA THR A 442 -8.25 -15.04 -15.67
C THR A 442 -9.76 -15.12 -15.40
N TYR A 443 -10.26 -16.29 -14.98
CA TYR A 443 -11.66 -16.44 -14.58
C TYR A 443 -12.00 -15.60 -13.35
N GLU A 444 -11.16 -15.67 -12.30
CA GLU A 444 -11.32 -14.86 -11.08
C GLU A 444 -11.29 -13.35 -11.40
N GLN A 445 -10.41 -12.91 -12.31
CA GLN A 445 -10.37 -11.53 -12.79
C GLN A 445 -11.69 -11.12 -13.47
N ALA A 446 -12.22 -11.93 -14.38
CA ALA A 446 -13.48 -11.62 -15.06
C ALA A 446 -14.66 -11.55 -14.07
N CYS A 447 -14.66 -12.39 -13.03
CA CYS A 447 -15.65 -12.32 -11.97
C CYS A 447 -15.50 -11.07 -11.10
N LEU A 448 -14.27 -10.66 -10.78
CA LEU A 448 -13.98 -9.42 -10.06
C LEU A 448 -14.49 -8.21 -10.83
N ASP A 449 -14.15 -8.10 -12.13
CA ASP A 449 -14.57 -6.99 -12.99
C ASP A 449 -16.10 -6.89 -13.03
N ARG A 450 -16.79 -8.02 -13.23
CA ARG A 450 -18.26 -8.07 -13.24
C ARG A 450 -18.88 -7.68 -11.90
N ALA A 451 -18.30 -8.10 -10.79
CA ALA A 451 -18.80 -7.75 -9.45
C ALA A 451 -18.62 -6.25 -9.16
N MET A 452 -17.49 -5.67 -9.59
CA MET A 452 -17.23 -4.23 -9.49
C MET A 452 -18.21 -3.41 -10.34
N ASP A 453 -18.50 -3.85 -11.57
CA ASP A 453 -19.47 -3.18 -12.45
C ASP A 453 -20.87 -3.17 -11.82
N LEU A 454 -21.33 -4.30 -11.29
CA LEU A 454 -22.61 -4.40 -10.61
C LEU A 454 -22.67 -3.54 -9.34
N GLN A 455 -21.57 -3.50 -8.58
CA GLN A 455 -21.47 -2.66 -7.38
C GLN A 455 -21.55 -1.17 -7.73
N ALA A 456 -21.00 -0.75 -8.87
CA ALA A 456 -21.08 0.62 -9.35
C ALA A 456 -22.50 1.03 -9.78
N VAL A 457 -23.31 0.08 -10.27
CA VAL A 457 -24.71 0.33 -10.66
C VAL A 457 -25.64 0.47 -9.45
N ILE A 458 -25.32 -0.17 -8.33
CA ILE A 458 -26.15 -0.20 -7.11
C ILE A 458 -25.76 0.89 -6.10
N ARG A 459 -24.64 1.59 -6.33
CA ARG A 459 -24.27 2.82 -5.61
C ARG A 459 -24.91 4.03 -6.26
#